data_AF-A0A930QPK3-F1
#
_entry.id   AF-A0A930QPK3-F1
#
_cell.length_a   1.000
_cell.length_b   1.000
_cell.length_c   1.000
_cell.angle_alpha   90.00
_cell.angle_beta   90.00
_cell.angle_gamma   90.00
#
_symmetry.space_group_name_H-M   'P 1'
#
loop_
_entity.id
_entity.type
_entity.pdbx_description
1 polymer ?
#
loop_
_entity_poly.entity_id
_entity_poly.type
_entity_poly.pdbx_seq_one_letter_code
_entity_poly.pdbx_strand_id
1 'polypeptide(L)'
;SAILGLIFTLMATVSGAVFSKLTWGAYWNWDPRQTTIFVLLLIYAAYVTLRMTMRDERARASSSAVYALFSFIAVPFLVFILPRMFFSLHPSPVLNETGRIDMDAVMLGTLVLSLIDMTLIYIWLMKRGEPNA
;
A
#
# COMPACT_ATOMS: atom_id res chain seq x y z
N SER A 1 10.12 10.02 -2.95
CA SER A 1 9.04 9.02 -3.04
C SER A 1 7.91 9.18 -2.00
N ALA A 2 8.07 9.86 -0.86
CA ALA A 2 7.05 9.93 0.22
C ALA A 2 5.64 10.34 -0.25
N ILE A 3 5.53 11.44 -1.01
CA ILE A 3 4.25 11.96 -1.53
C ILE A 3 3.61 10.97 -2.52
N LEU A 4 4.41 10.36 -3.39
CA LEU A 4 3.92 9.35 -4.34
C LEU A 4 3.38 8.13 -3.60
N GLY A 5 4.07 7.66 -2.56
CA GLY A 5 3.57 6.58 -1.71
C GLY A 5 2.20 6.91 -1.10
N LEU A 6 2.03 8.11 -0.54
CA LEU A 6 0.76 8.57 0.00
C LEU A 6 -0.35 8.57 -1.07
N ILE A 7 -0.08 9.09 -2.26
CA ILE A 7 -1.05 9.13 -3.37
C ILE A 7 -1.46 7.72 -3.79
N PHE A 8 -0.50 6.81 -3.98
CA PHE A 8 -0.80 5.43 -4.37
C PHE A 8 -1.57 4.68 -3.29
N THR A 9 -1.22 4.84 -2.02
CA THR A 9 -1.99 4.26 -0.91
C THR A 9 -3.40 4.84 -0.85
N LEU A 10 -3.57 6.15 -1.06
CA LEU A 10 -4.90 6.77 -1.11
C LEU A 10 -5.75 6.22 -2.26
N MET A 11 -5.18 6.11 -3.46
CA MET A 11 -5.87 5.54 -4.63
C MET A 11 -6.28 4.09 -4.36
N ALA A 12 -5.38 3.28 -3.80
CA ALA A 12 -5.67 1.89 -3.43
C ALA A 12 -6.76 1.78 -2.37
N THR A 13 -6.79 2.68 -1.37
CA THR A 13 -7.85 2.71 -0.36
C THR A 13 -9.20 3.08 -0.98
N VAL A 14 -9.24 4.07 -1.88
CA VAL A 14 -10.47 4.50 -2.54
C VAL A 14 -11.00 3.40 -3.48
N SER A 15 -10.14 2.82 -4.32
CA SER A 15 -10.55 1.72 -5.21
C SER A 15 -10.98 0.48 -4.41
N GLY A 16 -10.29 0.19 -3.30
CA GLY A 16 -10.67 -0.86 -2.36
C GLY A 16 -12.01 -0.62 -1.68
N ALA A 17 -12.35 0.63 -1.34
CA ALA A 17 -13.66 0.99 -0.78
C ALA A 17 -14.78 0.78 -1.81
N VAL A 18 -14.55 1.14 -3.08
CA VAL A 18 -15.50 0.88 -4.18
C VAL A 18 -15.69 -0.63 -4.34
N PHE A 19 -14.61 -1.41 -4.36
CA PHE A 19 -14.69 -2.88 -4.38
C PHE A 19 -15.49 -3.43 -3.19
N SER A 20 -15.22 -2.94 -1.97
CA SER A 20 -15.94 -3.34 -0.75
C SER A 20 -17.45 -3.10 -0.89
N LYS A 21 -17.85 -1.96 -1.47
CA LYS A 21 -19.26 -1.66 -1.70
C LYS A 21 -19.91 -2.65 -2.68
N LEU A 22 -19.21 -3.00 -3.75
CA LEU A 22 -19.70 -3.93 -4.78
C LEU A 22 -19.79 -5.37 -4.27
N THR A 23 -18.86 -5.80 -3.41
CA THR A 23 -18.76 -7.19 -2.95
C THR A 23 -19.55 -7.45 -1.66
N TRP A 24 -19.53 -6.52 -0.70
CA TRP A 24 -20.08 -6.71 0.65
C TRP A 24 -21.16 -5.68 1.04
N GLY A 25 -21.56 -4.81 0.11
CA GLY A 25 -22.69 -3.88 0.32
C GLY A 25 -22.36 -2.60 1.10
N ALA A 26 -21.12 -2.43 1.58
CA ALA A 26 -20.66 -1.22 2.28
C ALA A 26 -19.26 -0.80 1.83
N TYR A 27 -19.00 0.51 1.77
CA TYR A 27 -17.67 1.05 1.42
C TYR A 27 -16.59 0.68 2.44
N TRP A 28 -16.99 0.42 3.69
CA TRP A 28 -16.10 0.07 4.78
C TRP A 28 -16.79 -0.87 5.76
N ASN A 29 -16.09 -1.93 6.15
CA ASN A 29 -16.58 -3.00 7.02
C ASN A 29 -15.68 -3.24 8.24
N TRP A 30 -14.61 -2.44 8.42
CA TRP A 30 -13.59 -2.67 9.45
C TRP A 30 -12.92 -4.05 9.36
N ASP A 31 -12.90 -4.63 8.17
CA ASP A 31 -12.14 -5.85 7.88
C ASP A 31 -10.66 -5.63 8.22
N PRO A 32 -9.92 -6.65 8.70
CA PRO A 32 -8.51 -6.50 9.04
C PRO A 32 -7.64 -5.90 7.93
N ARG A 33 -7.90 -6.22 6.65
CA ARG A 33 -7.15 -5.67 5.51
C ARG A 33 -7.50 -4.21 5.23
N GLN A 34 -8.77 -3.84 5.44
CA GLN A 34 -9.21 -2.45 5.37
C GLN A 34 -8.55 -1.63 6.49
N THR A 35 -8.54 -2.17 7.71
CA THR A 35 -7.91 -1.52 8.86
C THR A 35 -6.41 -1.35 8.65
N THR A 36 -5.70 -2.36 8.13
CA THR A 36 -4.25 -2.25 7.94
C THR A 36 -3.84 -1.32 6.80
N ILE A 37 -4.62 -1.23 5.70
CA ILE A 37 -4.35 -0.22 4.67
C ILE A 37 -4.66 1.20 5.17
N PHE A 38 -5.65 1.38 6.04
CA PHE A 38 -5.89 2.65 6.72
C PHE A 38 -4.71 3.06 7.63
N VAL A 39 -4.18 2.11 8.41
CA VAL A 39 -2.96 2.36 9.20
C VAL A 39 -1.77 2.72 8.31
N LEU A 40 -1.60 2.04 7.17
CA LEU A 40 -0.57 2.38 6.19
C LEU A 40 -0.74 3.81 5.64
N LEU A 41 -1.97 4.24 5.37
CA LEU A 41 -2.27 5.60 4.93
C LEU A 41 -1.84 6.63 6.00
N LEU A 42 -2.11 6.35 7.28
CA LEU A 42 -1.68 7.21 8.39
C LEU A 42 -0.15 7.24 8.54
N ILE A 43 0.53 6.13 8.33
CA ILE A 43 2.00 6.07 8.31
C ILE A 43 2.57 6.97 7.21
N TYR A 44 2.03 6.90 6.00
CA TYR A 44 2.45 7.80 4.91
C TYR A 44 2.14 9.27 5.22
N ALA A 45 0.97 9.57 5.76
CA ALA A 45 0.59 10.95 6.14
C ALA A 45 1.52 11.51 7.22
N ALA A 46 1.85 10.72 8.23
CA ALA A 46 2.80 11.09 9.27
C ALA A 46 4.21 11.29 8.70
N TYR A 47 4.65 10.45 7.75
CA TYR A 47 5.96 10.61 7.10
C TYR A 47 6.07 11.91 6.29
N VAL A 48 5.03 12.24 5.52
CA VAL A 48 4.97 13.50 4.76
C VAL A 48 4.97 14.69 5.71
N THR A 49 4.16 14.62 6.78
CA THR A 49 4.09 15.68 7.81
C THR A 49 5.45 15.89 8.48
N LEU A 50 6.14 14.83 8.89
CA LEU A 50 7.49 14.90 9.48
C LEU A 50 8.48 15.63 8.55
N ARG A 51 8.46 15.32 7.26
CA ARG A 51 9.33 15.97 6.27
C ARG A 51 9.00 17.44 6.04
N MET A 52 7.74 17.83 6.15
CA MET A 52 7.28 19.20 5.92
C MET A 52 7.51 20.11 7.13
N THR A 53 7.49 19.58 8.35
CA THR A 53 7.63 20.38 9.57
C THR A 53 9.10 20.65 9.94
N MET A 54 10.02 19.76 9.54
CA MET A 54 11.44 19.92 9.84
C MET A 54 12.12 20.91 8.90
N ARG A 55 12.63 22.01 9.47
CA ARG A 55 13.35 23.08 8.76
C ARG A 55 14.83 22.79 8.55
N ASP A 56 15.48 22.17 9.54
CA ASP A 56 16.90 21.80 9.44
C ASP A 56 17.07 20.59 8.52
N GLU A 57 17.91 20.73 7.49
CA GLU A 57 18.08 19.70 6.46
C GLU A 57 18.66 18.40 7.03
N ARG A 58 19.63 18.51 7.94
CA ARG A 58 20.32 17.34 8.52
C ARG A 58 19.38 16.57 9.45
N ALA A 59 18.67 17.28 10.31
CA ALA A 59 17.65 16.71 11.17
C ALA A 59 16.53 16.06 10.34
N ARG A 60 16.05 16.75 9.29
CA ARG A 60 15.04 16.22 8.37
C ARG A 60 15.50 14.93 7.73
N ALA A 61 16.73 14.87 7.19
CA ALA A 61 17.28 13.68 6.55
C ALA A 61 17.38 12.51 7.54
N SER A 62 17.95 12.74 8.73
CA SER A 62 18.14 11.71 9.76
C SER A 62 16.81 11.16 10.28
N SER A 63 15.90 12.03 10.75
CA SER A 63 14.60 11.62 11.26
C SER A 63 13.75 10.95 10.18
N SER A 64 13.84 11.41 8.92
CA SER A 64 13.15 10.75 7.80
C SER A 64 13.67 9.35 7.53
N ALA A 65 14.99 9.15 7.58
CA ALA A 65 15.61 7.84 7.35
C ALA A 65 15.20 6.84 8.44
N VAL A 66 15.24 7.26 9.71
CA VAL A 66 14.81 6.46 10.85
C VAL A 66 13.33 6.09 10.72
N TYR A 67 12.46 7.07 10.46
CA TYR A 67 11.03 6.83 10.29
C TYR A 67 10.74 5.86 9.14
N ALA A 68 11.41 6.04 7.99
CA ALA A 68 11.22 5.19 6.83
C ALA A 68 11.63 3.73 7.10
N LEU A 69 12.73 3.52 7.83
CA LEU A 69 13.19 2.19 8.23
C LEU A 69 12.15 1.47 9.11
N PHE A 70 11.67 2.13 10.17
CA PHE A 70 10.64 1.55 11.04
C PHE A 70 9.33 1.28 10.31
N SER A 71 8.94 2.20 9.42
CA SER A 71 7.73 2.05 8.62
C SER A 71 7.83 0.88 7.64
N PHE A 72 9.00 0.66 7.03
CA PHE A 72 9.24 -0.50 6.18
C PHE A 72 9.12 -1.82 6.95
N ILE A 73 9.65 -1.87 8.17
CA ILE A 73 9.52 -3.05 9.05
C ILE A 73 8.05 -3.33 9.40
N ALA A 74 7.19 -2.31 9.48
CA ALA A 74 5.77 -2.50 9.74
C ALA A 74 5.01 -3.17 8.57
N VAL A 75 5.51 -3.07 7.34
CA VAL A 75 4.82 -3.58 6.13
C VAL A 75 4.55 -5.08 6.19
N PRO A 76 5.54 -5.97 6.48
CA PRO A 76 5.27 -7.39 6.63
C PRO A 76 4.18 -7.72 7.64
N PHE A 77 4.14 -6.99 8.76
CA PHE A 77 3.13 -7.19 9.79
C PHE A 77 1.74 -6.74 9.33
N LEU A 78 1.63 -5.54 8.77
CA LEU A 78 0.34 -4.97 8.36
C LEU A 78 -0.26 -5.66 7.13
N VAL A 79 0.57 -6.17 6.22
CA VAL A 79 0.10 -6.73 4.94
C VAL A 79 -0.02 -8.25 4.98
N PHE A 80 0.96 -8.93 5.59
CA PHE A 80 1.03 -10.40 5.53
C PHE A 80 0.57 -11.07 6.81
N ILE A 81 0.90 -10.54 7.98
CA ILE A 81 0.68 -11.23 9.26
C ILE A 81 -0.69 -10.88 9.85
N LEU A 82 -0.88 -9.61 10.25
CA LEU A 82 -2.01 -9.17 11.06
C LEU A 82 -3.37 -9.51 10.42
N PRO A 83 -3.61 -9.32 9.10
CA PRO A 83 -4.91 -9.62 8.53
C PRO A 83 -5.30 -11.10 8.54
N ARG A 84 -4.34 -12.00 8.72
CA ARG A 84 -4.56 -13.46 8.76
C ARG A 84 -4.78 -13.98 10.19
N MET A 85 -4.59 -13.13 11.20
CA MET A 85 -4.82 -13.46 12.61
C MET A 85 -6.28 -13.27 13.04
N PHE A 86 -7.11 -12.64 12.21
CA PHE A 86 -8.49 -12.29 12.51
C PHE A 86 -9.42 -12.77 11.40
N PHE A 87 -10.72 -12.85 11.72
CA PHE A 87 -11.75 -13.09 10.71
C PHE A 87 -11.72 -11.99 9.64
N SER A 88 -11.76 -12.39 8.37
CA SER A 88 -11.74 -11.48 7.22
C SER A 88 -12.82 -11.85 6.20
N LEU A 89 -13.43 -10.84 5.60
CA LEU A 89 -14.36 -10.97 4.48
C LEU A 89 -13.65 -11.39 3.17
N HIS A 90 -12.32 -11.23 3.12
CA HIS A 90 -11.54 -11.54 1.94
C HIS A 90 -11.34 -13.06 1.81
N PRO A 91 -11.42 -13.60 0.59
CA PRO A 91 -11.18 -15.00 0.33
C PRO A 91 -9.73 -15.40 0.65
N SER A 92 -9.50 -16.71 0.71
CA SER A 92 -8.18 -17.30 0.92
C SER A 92 -7.12 -16.75 -0.07
N PRO A 93 -5.84 -16.66 0.33
CA PRO A 93 -4.80 -16.09 -0.51
C PRO A 93 -4.62 -16.85 -1.84
N VAL A 94 -4.20 -16.10 -2.87
CA VAL A 94 -3.90 -16.60 -4.23
C VAL A 94 -2.87 -17.74 -4.24
N LEU A 95 -1.84 -17.67 -3.39
CA LEU A 95 -1.01 -18.82 -3.08
C LEU A 95 -1.72 -19.63 -2.00
N ASN A 96 -2.20 -20.81 -2.38
CA ASN A 96 -2.80 -21.73 -1.43
C ASN A 96 -1.73 -22.43 -0.56
N GLU A 97 -2.18 -23.13 0.48
CA GLU A 97 -1.30 -23.84 1.43
C GLU A 97 -0.43 -24.93 0.77
N THR A 98 -0.78 -25.36 -0.45
CA THR A 98 -0.03 -26.33 -1.27
C THR A 98 0.95 -25.68 -2.26
N GLY A 99 1.11 -24.36 -2.24
CA GLY A 99 2.02 -23.63 -3.12
C GLY A 99 1.54 -23.48 -4.57
N ARG A 100 0.26 -23.75 -4.84
CA ARG A 100 -0.36 -23.58 -6.17
C ARG A 100 -1.05 -22.22 -6.25
N ILE A 101 -0.98 -21.61 -7.43
CA ILE A 101 -1.73 -20.40 -7.76
C ILE A 101 -3.14 -20.85 -8.16
N ASP A 102 -4.14 -20.50 -7.36
CA ASP A 102 -5.54 -20.82 -7.63
C ASP A 102 -6.22 -19.65 -8.36
N MET A 103 -5.83 -19.44 -9.62
CA MET A 103 -6.39 -18.40 -10.49
C MET A 103 -6.46 -18.90 -11.94
N ASP A 104 -7.56 -18.56 -12.62
CA ASP A 104 -7.67 -18.75 -14.07
C ASP A 104 -6.61 -17.91 -14.82
N ALA A 105 -6.19 -18.39 -16.00
CA ALA A 105 -5.16 -17.74 -16.82
C ALA A 105 -5.49 -16.28 -17.16
N VAL A 106 -6.76 -15.95 -17.41
CA VAL A 106 -7.20 -14.57 -17.70
C VAL A 106 -7.05 -13.69 -16.46
N MET A 107 -7.40 -14.21 -15.28
CA MET A 107 -7.29 -13.49 -14.01
C MET A 107 -5.83 -13.24 -13.65
N LEU A 108 -4.97 -14.26 -13.81
CA LEU A 108 -3.53 -14.14 -13.59
C LEU A 108 -2.91 -13.14 -14.57
N GLY A 109 -3.27 -13.22 -15.86
CA GLY A 109 -2.83 -12.27 -16.88
C GLY A 109 -3.23 -10.84 -16.53
N THR A 110 -4.47 -10.63 -16.09
CA THR A 110 -4.96 -9.32 -15.64
C THR A 110 -4.17 -8.80 -14.44
N LEU A 111 -3.89 -9.64 -13.44
CA LEU A 111 -3.11 -9.28 -12.27
C LEU A 111 -1.68 -8.86 -12.66
N VAL A 112 -0.99 -9.69 -13.45
CA VAL A 112 0.39 -9.43 -13.87
C VAL A 112 0.49 -8.16 -14.71
N LEU A 113 -0.42 -7.96 -15.68
CA LEU A 113 -0.47 -6.75 -16.48
C LEU A 113 -0.73 -5.51 -15.63
N SER A 114 -1.66 -5.58 -14.68
CA SER A 114 -1.97 -4.48 -13.77
C SER A 114 -0.78 -4.13 -12.85
N LEU A 115 -0.06 -5.14 -12.36
CA LEU A 115 1.16 -4.94 -11.57
C LEU A 115 2.25 -4.24 -12.39
N ILE A 116 2.48 -4.71 -13.62
CA ILE A 116 3.46 -4.08 -14.53
C ILE A 116 3.07 -2.63 -14.81
N ASP A 117 1.82 -2.38 -15.17
CA ASP A 117 1.32 -1.03 -15.49
C ASP A 117 1.50 -0.07 -14.30
N MET A 118 1.04 -0.47 -13.10
CA MET A 118 1.19 0.36 -11.90
C MET A 118 2.65 0.62 -11.52
N THR A 119 3.54 -0.37 -11.69
CA THR A 119 4.97 -0.20 -11.46
C THR A 119 5.60 0.76 -12.48
N LEU A 120 5.24 0.66 -13.77
CA LEU A 120 5.72 1.56 -14.81
C LEU A 120 5.26 3.01 -14.56
N ILE A 121 3.99 3.20 -14.21
CA ILE A 121 3.43 4.52 -13.85
C ILE A 121 4.19 5.10 -12.65
N TYR A 122 4.46 4.30 -11.62
CA TYR A 122 5.22 4.74 -10.45
C TYR A 122 6.65 5.19 -10.83
N ILE A 123 7.37 4.39 -11.61
CA ILE A 123 8.74 4.71 -12.06
C ILE A 123 8.74 5.98 -12.92
N TRP A 124 7.78 6.12 -13.83
CA TRP A 124 7.66 7.30 -14.68
C TRP A 124 7.39 8.56 -13.85
N LEU A 125 6.48 8.50 -12.87
CA LEU A 125 6.21 9.61 -11.95
C LEU A 125 7.41 9.97 -11.09
N MET A 126 8.19 8.98 -10.61
CA MET A 126 9.42 9.26 -9.87
C MET A 126 10.42 10.03 -10.71
N LYS A 127 10.68 9.58 -11.95
CA LYS A 127 11.63 10.25 -12.86
C LYS A 127 11.19 11.65 -13.24
N ARG A 128 9.89 11.89 -13.44
CA ARG A 128 9.35 13.21 -13.76
C ARG A 128 9.39 14.18 -12.58
N GLY A 129 9.29 13.64 -11.35
CA GLY A 129 9.31 14.44 -10.11
C GLY A 129 10.69 14.94 -9.70
N GLU A 130 11.76 14.52 -10.37
CA GLU A 130 13.12 15.03 -10.19
C GLU A 130 13.34 16.16 -11.22
N PRO A 131 13.30 17.45 -10.82
CA PRO A 131 13.64 18.53 -11.73
C PRO A 131 15.15 18.48 -11.96
N ASN A 132 15.54 17.90 -13.11
CA ASN A 132 16.91 17.78 -13.63
C ASN A 132 17.79 16.74 -12.90
N ALA A 133 17.79 15.52 -13.43
CA ALA A 133 19.03 14.76 -13.56
C ALA A 133 19.69 15.13 -14.89
#